data_AF-A0A7Y2SQY5-F1
#
_entry.id   AF-A0A7Y2SQY5-F1
#
_cell.length_a   1.000
_cell.length_b   1.000
_cell.length_c   1.000
_cell.angle_alpha   90.00
_cell.angle_beta   90.00
_cell.angle_gamma   90.00
#
_symmetry.space_group_name_H-M   'P 1'
#
loop_
_entity.id
_entity.type
_entity.pdbx_description
1 polymer ?
#
loop_
_entity_poly.entity_id
_entity_poly.type
_entity_poly.pdbx_seq_one_letter_code
_entity_poly.pdbx_strand_id
1 'polypeptide(L)'
;MHALTEIILTDLRYLIADLGAAGGIMSPSIYDTAQVIRLAPPKEGIWPAVDWLLEQQHADGGWGDPAVPRARDLPTLATLLALRSSDSRQRTRDAIREGELFLRRQAIFWTGGIPDDLTAGAELLLPTLFEEAVKIGMKIDTVPYHDLIALGNRRRALIARYRPSIGTTPLHSWEAWGDQPDLDLVDPYGSIGHSPAATARWIHDSQGNPENDPARTAATSYLEQAAAASGVNIPGVVPTCWPIPRFEQAFGIHGVYLAGLIDHPGLAEVVQPQISDLARSITPAGIGLSDTFAPDGDDTAATIAVLHATGRPVDIQVLQQFANKDHFCAWHGELQPSLSVTAHAIHTLRLLGHDTTPYEHYIITRQCSDGRWPGDKWNGSWLYTTWRCVIALHAAGHTTPIRRAVSALLTYQHADGGWGSTTSNPEETAYATLMLRSLIQANIVQDDVRQSLQRGDRWLQQQYRPFVPSTVACWLGKEPYRPQRVSRVIELTALLKSLNDLPNSMR
;
A
#
# COMPACT_ATOMS: atom_id res chain seq x y z
N MET A 1 11.93 -22.63 22.92
CA MET A 1 11.02 -21.48 22.70
C MET A 1 11.64 -20.15 23.09
N HIS A 2 12.31 -20.03 24.25
CA HIS A 2 12.98 -18.79 24.66
C HIS A 2 13.90 -18.19 23.57
N ALA A 3 14.73 -19.01 22.91
CA ALA A 3 15.61 -18.53 21.84
C ALA A 3 14.83 -17.96 20.62
N LEU A 4 13.68 -18.55 20.27
CA LEU A 4 12.84 -18.07 19.18
C LEU A 4 12.17 -16.73 19.54
N THR A 5 11.68 -16.61 20.77
CA THR A 5 11.13 -15.35 21.30
C THR A 5 12.16 -14.22 21.26
N GLU A 6 13.40 -14.48 21.70
CA GLU A 6 14.48 -13.49 21.65
C GLU A 6 14.83 -13.08 20.21
N ILE A 7 14.85 -14.04 19.27
CA ILE A 7 15.12 -13.73 17.85
C ILE A 7 14.01 -12.86 17.28
N ILE A 8 12.73 -13.19 17.52
CA ILE A 8 11.59 -12.39 17.04
C ILE A 8 11.60 -10.99 17.66
N LEU A 9 11.87 -10.90 18.97
CA LEU A 9 11.99 -9.63 19.66
C LEU A 9 13.12 -8.78 19.08
N THR A 10 14.26 -9.40 18.76
CA THR A 10 15.40 -8.75 18.12
C THR A 10 15.05 -8.25 16.71
N ASP A 11 14.44 -9.09 15.88
CA ASP A 11 13.96 -8.75 14.52
C ASP A 11 12.98 -7.56 14.58
N LEU A 12 12.01 -7.62 15.48
CA LEU A 12 11.02 -6.56 15.70
C LEU A 12 11.66 -5.25 16.21
N ARG A 13 12.65 -5.33 17.11
CA ARG A 13 13.36 -4.15 17.62
C ARG A 13 14.10 -3.42 16.50
N TYR A 14 14.80 -4.14 15.63
CA TYR A 14 15.49 -3.54 14.49
C TYR A 14 14.52 -2.85 13.54
N LEU A 15 13.41 -3.51 13.20
CA LEU A 15 12.42 -2.92 12.31
C LEU A 15 11.75 -1.67 12.88
N ILE A 16 11.40 -1.68 14.17
CA ILE A 16 10.80 -0.51 14.83
C ILE A 16 11.80 0.64 14.91
N ALA A 17 13.07 0.36 15.22
CA ALA A 17 14.11 1.38 15.26
C ALA A 17 14.29 2.05 13.88
N ASP A 18 14.17 1.28 12.80
CA ASP A 18 14.38 1.74 11.44
C ASP A 18 13.12 2.28 10.74
N LEU A 19 11.96 2.34 11.40
CA LEU A 19 10.76 2.94 10.78
C LEU A 19 11.05 4.36 10.31
N GLY A 20 10.79 4.62 9.03
CA GLY A 20 11.05 5.88 8.36
C GLY A 20 12.51 6.15 7.97
N ALA A 21 13.46 5.32 8.41
CA ALA A 21 14.86 5.47 8.04
C ALA A 21 15.05 5.31 6.52
N ALA A 22 15.94 6.13 5.94
CA ALA A 22 16.20 6.18 4.49
C ALA A 22 14.94 6.45 3.62
N GLY A 23 13.94 7.15 4.18
CA GLY A 23 12.69 7.45 3.47
C GLY A 23 11.73 6.28 3.41
N GLY A 24 12.01 5.16 4.07
CA GLY A 24 11.18 3.95 4.03
C GLY A 24 11.61 2.95 2.96
N ILE A 25 11.13 1.70 3.10
CA ILE A 25 11.44 0.60 2.19
C ILE A 25 10.16 -0.02 1.65
N MET A 26 10.07 -0.10 0.32
CA MET A 26 8.90 -0.57 -0.41
C MET A 26 9.33 -1.60 -1.46
N SER A 27 8.48 -2.57 -1.77
CA SER A 27 8.73 -3.49 -2.89
C SER A 27 8.93 -2.74 -4.22
N PRO A 28 9.70 -3.30 -5.15
CA PRO A 28 9.83 -2.73 -6.49
C PRO A 28 8.47 -2.69 -7.21
N SER A 29 8.30 -1.69 -8.08
CA SER A 29 7.14 -1.47 -8.95
C SER A 29 7.52 -1.75 -10.39
N ILE A 30 6.77 -2.60 -11.08
CA ILE A 30 6.97 -2.92 -12.49
C ILE A 30 6.64 -1.68 -13.34
N TYR A 31 5.50 -1.04 -13.08
CA TYR A 31 5.08 0.16 -13.80
C TYR A 31 6.13 1.29 -13.70
N ASP A 32 6.53 1.67 -12.48
CA ASP A 32 7.45 2.79 -12.27
C ASP A 32 8.85 2.46 -12.79
N THR A 33 9.32 1.22 -12.64
CA THR A 33 10.59 0.76 -13.23
C THR A 33 10.59 0.89 -14.74
N ALA A 34 9.52 0.46 -15.42
CA ALA A 34 9.40 0.59 -16.87
C ALA A 34 9.40 2.06 -17.33
N GLN A 35 8.76 2.96 -16.56
CA GLN A 35 8.79 4.41 -16.82
C GLN A 35 10.19 5.00 -16.63
N VAL A 36 10.87 4.66 -15.53
CA VAL A 36 12.22 5.14 -15.22
C VAL A 36 13.20 4.75 -16.32
N ILE A 37 13.29 3.47 -16.69
CA ILE A 37 14.30 3.03 -17.66
C ILE A 37 14.09 3.59 -19.07
N ARG A 38 12.85 3.97 -19.43
CA ARG A 38 12.55 4.52 -20.76
C ARG A 38 12.67 6.05 -20.81
N LEU A 39 12.36 6.75 -19.72
CA LEU A 39 12.29 8.23 -19.68
C LEU A 39 13.54 8.86 -19.06
N ALA A 40 14.12 8.22 -18.04
CA ALA A 40 15.29 8.71 -17.31
C ALA A 40 16.24 7.53 -16.97
N PRO A 41 16.88 6.92 -17.99
CA PRO A 41 17.68 5.72 -17.80
C PRO A 41 18.87 5.95 -16.84
N PRO A 42 19.19 4.97 -15.98
CA PRO A 42 20.34 5.05 -15.07
C PRO A 42 21.66 5.10 -15.85
N LYS A 43 22.68 5.73 -15.25
CA LYS A 43 24.01 5.93 -15.87
C LYS A 43 24.74 4.60 -16.09
N GLU A 44 24.47 3.62 -15.25
CA GLU A 44 25.00 2.25 -15.29
C GLU A 44 24.43 1.43 -16.47
N GLY A 45 23.37 1.94 -17.11
CA GLY A 45 22.67 1.31 -18.21
C GLY A 45 21.41 0.54 -17.77
N ILE A 46 20.56 0.24 -18.74
CA ILE A 46 19.19 -0.28 -18.50
C ILE A 46 19.11 -1.81 -18.38
N TRP A 47 20.15 -2.53 -18.81
CA TRP A 47 20.06 -3.99 -18.99
C TRP A 47 19.73 -4.77 -17.71
N PRO A 48 20.30 -4.45 -16.54
CA PRO A 48 19.90 -5.12 -15.29
C PRO A 48 18.40 -4.96 -14.97
N ALA A 49 17.85 -3.76 -15.15
CA ALA A 49 16.43 -3.50 -14.93
C ALA A 49 15.55 -4.14 -16.02
N VAL A 50 16.00 -4.19 -17.27
CA VAL A 50 15.33 -4.94 -18.34
C VAL A 50 15.29 -6.43 -18.03
N ASP A 51 16.40 -7.02 -17.58
CA ASP A 51 16.46 -8.44 -17.22
C ASP A 51 15.55 -8.72 -16.00
N TRP A 52 15.50 -7.82 -15.03
CA TRP A 52 14.54 -7.88 -13.92
C TRP A 52 13.08 -7.86 -14.40
N LEU A 53 12.71 -6.93 -15.31
CA LEU A 53 11.36 -6.89 -15.91
C LEU A 53 11.04 -8.20 -16.63
N LEU A 54 11.98 -8.76 -17.41
CA LEU A 54 11.79 -10.03 -18.12
C LEU A 54 11.62 -11.23 -17.17
N GLU A 55 12.11 -11.15 -15.93
CA GLU A 55 11.90 -12.15 -14.88
C GLU A 55 10.54 -12.01 -14.19
N GLN A 56 9.94 -10.81 -14.23
CA GLN A 56 8.61 -10.55 -13.66
C GLN A 56 7.45 -10.98 -14.58
N GLN A 57 7.74 -11.39 -15.83
CA GLN A 57 6.70 -11.82 -16.76
C GLN A 57 6.10 -13.16 -16.34
N HIS A 58 4.78 -13.22 -16.21
CA HIS A 58 4.07 -14.47 -15.93
C HIS A 58 3.95 -15.34 -17.19
N ALA A 59 3.66 -16.63 -16.99
CA ALA A 59 3.50 -17.61 -18.07
C ALA A 59 2.36 -17.27 -19.06
N ASP A 60 1.39 -16.45 -18.63
CA ASP A 60 0.31 -15.94 -19.49
C ASP A 60 0.69 -14.70 -20.31
N GLY A 61 1.95 -14.26 -20.21
CA GLY A 61 2.52 -13.13 -20.93
C GLY A 61 2.38 -11.77 -20.24
N GLY A 62 1.57 -11.66 -19.17
CA GLY A 62 1.32 -10.40 -18.48
C GLY A 62 2.29 -10.13 -17.33
N TRP A 63 2.33 -8.88 -16.87
CA TRP A 63 3.04 -8.43 -15.69
C TRP A 63 2.07 -8.03 -14.57
N GLY A 64 2.58 -7.96 -13.33
CA GLY A 64 1.78 -7.62 -12.14
C GLY A 64 1.01 -8.82 -11.57
N ASP A 65 0.38 -8.62 -10.40
CA ASP A 65 -0.19 -9.68 -9.58
C ASP A 65 -1.45 -10.32 -10.21
N PRO A 66 -1.45 -11.64 -10.51
CA PRO A 66 -2.63 -12.37 -10.98
C PRO A 66 -3.83 -12.34 -10.02
N ALA A 67 -3.62 -12.09 -8.72
CA ALA A 67 -4.70 -11.95 -7.74
C ALA A 67 -5.50 -10.64 -7.92
N VAL A 68 -4.95 -9.67 -8.66
CA VAL A 68 -5.63 -8.40 -9.00
C VAL A 68 -5.65 -8.21 -10.52
N PRO A 69 -6.45 -9.01 -11.28
CA PRO A 69 -6.31 -9.11 -12.73
C PRO A 69 -6.36 -7.77 -13.47
N ARG A 70 -7.28 -6.87 -13.12
CA ARG A 70 -7.44 -5.56 -13.78
C ARG A 70 -6.23 -4.64 -13.57
N ALA A 71 -5.50 -4.80 -12.47
CA ALA A 71 -4.31 -3.99 -12.20
C ALA A 71 -3.12 -4.35 -13.10
N ARG A 72 -3.19 -5.45 -13.87
CA ARG A 72 -2.09 -5.96 -14.71
C ARG A 72 -1.94 -5.27 -16.05
N ASP A 73 -2.99 -4.59 -16.54
CA ASP A 73 -2.96 -3.85 -17.81
C ASP A 73 -1.89 -2.75 -17.79
N LEU A 74 -1.82 -1.99 -16.69
CA LEU A 74 -0.92 -0.86 -16.50
C LEU A 74 0.58 -1.26 -16.53
N PRO A 75 1.08 -2.16 -15.66
CA PRO A 75 2.48 -2.59 -15.69
C PRO A 75 2.83 -3.34 -16.98
N THR A 76 1.89 -4.11 -17.54
CA THR A 76 2.12 -4.80 -18.82
C THR A 76 2.37 -3.80 -19.94
N LEU A 77 1.48 -2.81 -20.12
CA LEU A 77 1.61 -1.84 -21.19
C LEU A 77 2.86 -0.96 -21.02
N ALA A 78 3.14 -0.51 -19.80
CA ALA A 78 4.36 0.25 -19.50
C ALA A 78 5.62 -0.56 -19.84
N THR A 79 5.65 -1.84 -19.47
CA THR A 79 6.77 -2.74 -19.79
C THR A 79 6.93 -2.93 -21.29
N LEU A 80 5.84 -3.13 -22.04
CA LEU A 80 5.92 -3.22 -23.51
C LEU A 80 6.53 -1.96 -24.14
N LEU A 81 6.11 -0.77 -23.69
CA LEU A 81 6.67 0.49 -24.15
C LEU A 81 8.17 0.61 -23.85
N ALA A 82 8.59 0.18 -22.65
CA ALA A 82 10.00 0.21 -22.25
C ALA A 82 10.85 -0.82 -23.02
N LEU A 83 10.34 -2.03 -23.25
CA LEU A 83 11.06 -3.09 -23.97
C LEU A 83 11.21 -2.80 -25.46
N ARG A 84 10.31 -2.01 -26.06
CA ARG A 84 10.37 -1.61 -27.48
C ARG A 84 11.61 -0.79 -27.82
N SER A 85 12.16 -0.01 -26.87
CA SER A 85 13.43 0.70 -27.07
C SER A 85 14.66 -0.21 -26.97
N SER A 86 14.47 -1.49 -26.59
CA SER A 86 15.50 -2.47 -26.25
C SER A 86 15.31 -3.84 -26.93
N ASP A 87 14.66 -3.87 -28.10
CA ASP A 87 14.20 -5.09 -28.80
C ASP A 87 15.30 -5.89 -29.53
N SER A 88 16.57 -5.55 -29.28
CA SER A 88 17.73 -6.20 -29.89
C SER A 88 17.87 -7.68 -29.50
N ARG A 89 17.44 -8.07 -28.28
CA ARG A 89 17.50 -9.45 -27.77
C ARG A 89 16.27 -10.27 -28.15
N GLN A 90 16.46 -11.54 -28.51
CA GLN A 90 15.35 -12.46 -28.83
C GLN A 90 14.38 -12.62 -27.65
N ARG A 91 14.91 -12.76 -26.43
CA ARG A 91 14.10 -12.83 -25.19
C ARG A 91 13.17 -11.62 -25.05
N THR A 92 13.66 -10.41 -25.36
CA THR A 92 12.84 -9.19 -25.34
C THR A 92 11.72 -9.23 -26.36
N ARG A 93 12.01 -9.67 -27.60
CA ARG A 93 10.99 -9.79 -28.66
C ARG A 93 9.91 -10.82 -28.32
N ASP A 94 10.29 -11.96 -27.76
CA ASP A 94 9.33 -12.97 -27.31
C ASP A 94 8.46 -12.43 -26.17
N ALA A 95 9.06 -11.77 -25.18
CA ALA A 95 8.31 -11.15 -24.08
C ALA A 95 7.31 -10.10 -24.58
N ILE A 96 7.71 -9.25 -25.54
CA ILE A 96 6.81 -8.27 -26.17
C ILE A 96 5.62 -8.97 -26.84
N ARG A 97 5.88 -10.03 -27.62
CA ARG A 97 4.81 -10.78 -28.31
C ARG A 97 3.81 -11.36 -27.32
N GLU A 98 4.28 -12.02 -26.26
CA GLU A 98 3.39 -12.63 -25.27
C GLU A 98 2.60 -11.57 -24.47
N GLY A 99 3.22 -10.41 -24.16
CA GLY A 99 2.52 -9.31 -23.51
C GLY A 99 1.44 -8.65 -24.37
N GLU A 100 1.67 -8.52 -25.68
CA GLU A 100 0.61 -8.07 -26.61
C GLU A 100 -0.55 -9.05 -26.68
N LEU A 101 -0.27 -10.36 -26.65
CA LEU A 101 -1.31 -11.39 -26.59
C LEU A 101 -2.07 -11.35 -25.26
N PHE A 102 -1.37 -11.10 -24.15
CA PHE A 102 -1.99 -10.89 -22.84
C PHE A 102 -2.98 -9.73 -22.86
N LEU A 103 -2.57 -8.52 -23.29
CA LEU A 103 -3.45 -7.35 -23.32
C LEU A 103 -4.70 -7.57 -24.18
N ARG A 104 -4.57 -8.29 -25.31
CA ARG A 104 -5.72 -8.66 -26.15
C ARG A 104 -6.74 -9.54 -25.40
N ARG A 105 -6.26 -10.50 -24.60
CA ARG A 105 -7.13 -11.35 -23.77
C ARG A 105 -7.73 -10.57 -22.61
N GLN A 106 -6.95 -9.66 -22.04
CA GLN A 106 -7.30 -8.87 -20.85
C GLN A 106 -8.38 -7.82 -21.12
N ALA A 107 -8.43 -7.27 -22.33
CA ALA A 107 -9.32 -6.17 -22.70
C ALA A 107 -10.81 -6.45 -22.42
N ILE A 108 -11.25 -7.72 -22.42
CA ILE A 108 -12.64 -8.09 -22.12
C ILE A 108 -13.07 -7.67 -20.70
N PHE A 109 -12.15 -7.64 -19.73
CA PHE A 109 -12.48 -7.23 -18.37
C PHE A 109 -12.94 -5.78 -18.32
N TRP A 110 -12.45 -4.93 -19.23
CA TRP A 110 -12.78 -3.51 -19.26
C TRP A 110 -14.13 -3.20 -19.92
N THR A 111 -14.81 -4.22 -20.46
CA THR A 111 -16.18 -4.06 -20.96
C THR A 111 -17.19 -3.93 -19.80
N GLY A 112 -18.19 -3.06 -19.97
CA GLY A 112 -19.34 -3.00 -19.06
C GLY A 112 -19.27 -1.95 -17.94
N GLY A 113 -18.50 -0.87 -18.10
CA GLY A 113 -18.48 0.26 -17.17
C GLY A 113 -17.18 0.40 -16.39
N ILE A 114 -17.14 1.42 -15.53
CA ILE A 114 -16.00 1.72 -14.64
C ILE A 114 -16.11 0.81 -13.41
N PRO A 115 -15.09 -0.01 -13.12
CA PRO A 115 -15.15 -0.91 -11.97
C PRO A 115 -14.85 -0.18 -10.66
N ASP A 116 -15.25 -0.78 -9.54
CA ASP A 116 -15.05 -0.22 -8.20
C ASP A 116 -13.64 -0.49 -7.62
N ASP A 117 -12.81 -1.28 -8.31
CA ASP A 117 -11.49 -1.76 -7.86
C ASP A 117 -10.31 -1.15 -8.65
N LEU A 118 -10.48 0.08 -9.17
CA LEU A 118 -9.40 0.80 -9.85
C LEU A 118 -8.21 1.05 -8.93
N THR A 119 -7.00 0.76 -9.42
CA THR A 119 -5.76 1.19 -8.76
C THR A 119 -5.55 2.70 -8.90
N ALA A 120 -4.68 3.25 -8.06
CA ALA A 120 -4.48 4.70 -7.98
C ALA A 120 -4.03 5.28 -9.33
N GLY A 121 -4.84 6.19 -9.88
CA GLY A 121 -4.54 6.89 -11.12
C GLY A 121 -4.72 6.07 -12.39
N ALA A 122 -5.26 4.85 -12.33
CA ALA A 122 -5.44 3.99 -13.52
C ALA A 122 -6.21 4.68 -14.66
N GLU A 123 -7.18 5.53 -14.32
CA GLU A 123 -7.97 6.31 -15.27
C GLU A 123 -7.19 7.41 -15.97
N LEU A 124 -6.05 7.85 -15.42
CA LEU A 124 -5.15 8.80 -16.06
C LEU A 124 -4.03 8.07 -16.80
N LEU A 125 -3.40 7.11 -16.12
CA LEU A 125 -2.18 6.46 -16.56
C LEU A 125 -2.42 5.56 -17.78
N LEU A 126 -3.41 4.67 -17.71
CA LEU A 126 -3.62 3.69 -18.77
C LEU A 126 -4.04 4.34 -20.11
N PRO A 127 -4.97 5.32 -20.13
CA PRO A 127 -5.25 6.08 -21.35
C PRO A 127 -4.03 6.78 -21.94
N THR A 128 -3.20 7.42 -21.11
CA THR A 128 -1.96 8.08 -21.60
C THR A 128 -0.99 7.07 -22.22
N LEU A 129 -0.82 5.88 -21.62
CA LEU A 129 0.01 4.84 -22.24
C LEU A 129 -0.57 4.32 -23.55
N PHE A 130 -1.90 4.22 -23.69
CA PHE A 130 -2.51 3.87 -24.98
C PHE A 130 -2.21 4.92 -26.05
N GLU A 131 -2.31 6.22 -25.71
CA GLU A 131 -1.96 7.31 -26.62
C GLU A 131 -0.49 7.20 -27.08
N GLU A 132 0.43 6.88 -26.18
CA GLU A 132 1.84 6.66 -26.49
C GLU A 132 2.08 5.41 -27.34
N ALA A 133 1.43 4.29 -27.01
CA ALA A 133 1.53 3.05 -27.75
C ALA A 133 1.05 3.20 -29.20
N VAL A 134 -0.07 3.91 -29.41
CA VAL A 134 -0.58 4.23 -30.75
C VAL A 134 0.40 5.10 -31.52
N LYS A 135 1.02 6.12 -30.88
CA LYS A 135 2.02 7.00 -31.52
C LYS A 135 3.23 6.23 -32.06
N ILE A 136 3.64 5.17 -31.38
CA ILE A 136 4.77 4.32 -31.82
C ILE A 136 4.33 3.12 -32.68
N GLY A 137 3.06 3.06 -33.09
CA GLY A 137 2.54 2.07 -34.04
C GLY A 137 2.15 0.71 -33.43
N MET A 138 2.00 0.61 -32.10
CA MET A 138 1.46 -0.60 -31.48
C MET A 138 -0.04 -0.75 -31.78
N LYS A 139 -0.46 -1.99 -32.08
CA LYS A 139 -1.86 -2.31 -32.38
C LYS A 139 -2.59 -2.74 -31.11
N ILE A 140 -3.13 -1.78 -30.38
CA ILE A 140 -3.94 -2.00 -29.17
C ILE A 140 -5.39 -1.66 -29.47
N ASP A 141 -6.31 -2.55 -29.11
CA ASP A 141 -7.75 -2.28 -29.17
C ASP A 141 -8.17 -1.52 -27.90
N THR A 142 -8.46 -0.23 -28.07
CA THR A 142 -8.90 0.65 -26.97
C THR A 142 -10.41 0.70 -26.80
N VAL A 143 -11.19 0.04 -27.69
CA VAL A 143 -12.66 0.08 -27.64
C VAL A 143 -13.21 -0.41 -26.29
N PRO A 144 -12.70 -1.53 -25.70
CA PRO A 144 -13.18 -1.97 -24.40
C PRO A 144 -12.96 -0.94 -23.28
N TYR A 145 -11.95 -0.07 -23.39
CA TYR A 145 -11.55 0.90 -22.37
C TYR A 145 -12.27 2.25 -22.48
N HIS A 146 -13.30 2.38 -23.33
CA HIS A 146 -13.94 3.66 -23.63
C HIS A 146 -14.41 4.45 -22.39
N ASP A 147 -15.02 3.78 -21.40
CA ASP A 147 -15.48 4.40 -20.17
C ASP A 147 -14.33 4.90 -19.29
N LEU A 148 -13.23 4.13 -19.23
CA LEU A 148 -12.02 4.52 -18.51
C LEU A 148 -11.37 5.76 -19.16
N ILE A 149 -11.29 5.78 -20.49
CA ILE A 149 -10.76 6.92 -21.24
C ILE A 149 -11.62 8.17 -21.02
N ALA A 150 -12.95 8.01 -21.03
CA ALA A 150 -13.87 9.11 -20.75
C ALA A 150 -13.69 9.67 -19.32
N LEU A 151 -13.53 8.78 -18.32
CA LEU A 151 -13.21 9.17 -16.95
C LEU A 151 -11.87 9.92 -16.88
N GLY A 152 -10.83 9.41 -17.54
CA GLY A 152 -9.51 10.04 -17.61
C GLY A 152 -9.55 11.44 -18.18
N ASN A 153 -10.25 11.64 -19.30
CA ASN A 153 -10.44 12.97 -19.90
C ASN A 153 -11.13 13.95 -18.96
N ARG A 154 -12.17 13.50 -18.26
CA ARG A 154 -12.85 14.32 -17.25
C ARG A 154 -11.90 14.68 -16.10
N ARG A 155 -11.07 13.74 -15.65
CA ARG A 155 -10.12 13.93 -14.55
C ARG A 155 -8.99 14.90 -14.94
N ARG A 156 -8.40 14.74 -16.13
CA ARG A 156 -7.42 15.72 -16.68
C ARG A 156 -8.00 17.14 -16.70
N ALA A 157 -9.26 17.31 -17.12
CA ALA A 157 -9.91 18.61 -17.13
C ALA A 157 -10.14 19.20 -15.71
N LEU A 158 -10.43 18.37 -14.71
CA LEU A 158 -10.54 18.81 -13.32
C LEU A 158 -9.17 19.21 -12.75
N ILE A 159 -8.13 18.42 -13.01
CA ILE A 159 -6.77 18.68 -12.58
C ILE A 159 -6.26 20.00 -13.17
N ALA A 160 -6.45 20.22 -14.47
CA ALA A 160 -6.07 21.46 -15.14
C ALA A 160 -6.72 22.71 -14.51
N ARG A 161 -7.95 22.58 -13.98
CA ARG A 161 -8.65 23.66 -13.26
C ARG A 161 -8.13 23.84 -11.83
N TYR A 162 -7.81 22.73 -11.15
CA TYR A 162 -7.28 22.74 -9.78
C TYR A 162 -5.88 23.35 -9.69
N ARG A 163 -5.04 23.16 -10.72
CA ARG A 163 -3.62 23.59 -10.78
C ARG A 163 -2.83 23.06 -9.58
N PRO A 164 -2.54 21.74 -9.55
CA PRO A 164 -1.81 21.11 -8.45
C PRO A 164 -0.49 21.83 -8.16
N SER A 165 -0.23 22.07 -6.89
CA SER A 165 1.07 22.54 -6.40
C SER A 165 1.84 21.38 -5.77
N ILE A 166 3.11 21.63 -5.46
CA ILE A 166 3.94 20.78 -4.62
C ILE A 166 3.18 20.20 -3.42
N GLY A 167 3.40 18.92 -3.14
CA GLY A 167 2.78 18.20 -2.03
C GLY A 167 1.33 17.76 -2.24
N THR A 168 0.69 18.07 -3.37
CA THR A 168 -0.70 17.64 -3.63
C THR A 168 -0.78 16.26 -4.29
N THR A 169 -1.85 15.52 -4.02
CA THR A 169 -2.04 14.14 -4.49
C THR A 169 -2.00 13.96 -6.03
N PRO A 170 -2.49 14.89 -6.87
CA PRO A 170 -2.45 14.68 -8.33
C PRO A 170 -1.02 14.59 -8.88
N LEU A 171 -0.02 15.19 -8.23
CA LEU A 171 1.37 15.12 -8.68
C LEU A 171 1.93 13.70 -8.68
N HIS A 172 1.38 12.79 -7.87
CA HIS A 172 1.81 11.39 -7.84
C HIS A 172 1.61 10.67 -9.18
N SER A 173 0.73 11.18 -10.05
CA SER A 173 0.49 10.69 -11.41
C SER A 173 0.76 11.75 -12.47
N TRP A 174 1.69 12.68 -12.21
CA TRP A 174 2.01 13.80 -13.10
C TRP A 174 2.42 13.34 -14.50
N GLU A 175 3.03 12.16 -14.66
CA GLU A 175 3.39 11.61 -15.96
C GLU A 175 2.20 11.39 -16.91
N ALA A 176 0.97 11.38 -16.38
CA ALA A 176 -0.24 11.17 -17.16
C ALA A 176 -0.96 12.46 -17.60
N TRP A 177 -0.67 13.59 -16.95
CA TRP A 177 -1.41 14.84 -17.17
C TRP A 177 -0.54 16.10 -17.22
N GLY A 178 0.73 16.01 -16.83
CA GLY A 178 1.67 17.12 -16.83
C GLY A 178 1.99 17.58 -18.25
N ASP A 179 1.92 18.89 -18.46
CA ASP A 179 2.16 19.49 -19.79
C ASP A 179 3.59 20.02 -19.95
N GLN A 180 4.16 20.64 -18.91
CA GLN A 180 5.46 21.31 -18.95
C GLN A 180 6.22 21.11 -17.63
N PRO A 181 7.55 20.88 -17.67
CA PRO A 181 8.36 20.61 -16.50
C PRO A 181 8.65 21.88 -15.71
N ASP A 182 7.71 22.26 -14.85
CA ASP A 182 7.81 23.41 -13.95
C ASP A 182 8.71 23.09 -12.74
N LEU A 183 9.62 24.01 -12.41
CA LEU A 183 10.54 23.90 -11.27
C LEU A 183 9.81 23.96 -9.93
N ASP A 184 8.67 24.65 -9.86
CA ASP A 184 7.89 24.82 -8.63
C ASP A 184 7.19 23.52 -8.20
N LEU A 185 7.24 22.47 -9.03
CA LEU A 185 6.69 21.15 -8.73
C LEU A 185 7.70 20.20 -8.07
N VAL A 186 9.00 20.55 -8.09
CA VAL A 186 10.07 19.72 -7.52
C VAL A 186 10.07 19.86 -6.00
N ASP A 187 9.83 18.76 -5.30
CA ASP A 187 9.76 18.75 -3.84
C ASP A 187 11.13 18.73 -3.15
N PRO A 188 11.22 18.89 -1.81
CA PRO A 188 12.50 18.90 -1.10
C PRO A 188 13.32 17.61 -1.22
N TYR A 189 12.71 16.50 -1.65
CA TYR A 189 13.42 15.25 -1.96
C TYR A 189 13.97 15.22 -3.38
N GLY A 190 13.68 16.25 -4.20
CA GLY A 190 13.99 16.30 -5.62
C GLY A 190 12.94 15.61 -6.49
N SER A 191 11.80 15.23 -5.95
CA SER A 191 10.80 14.42 -6.66
C SER A 191 9.63 15.22 -7.21
N ILE A 192 8.87 14.60 -8.10
CA ILE A 192 7.51 15.02 -8.44
C ILE A 192 6.52 14.09 -7.76
N GLY A 193 5.82 14.61 -6.74
CA GLY A 193 4.71 13.91 -6.10
C GLY A 193 5.08 12.56 -5.45
N HIS A 194 6.33 12.41 -5.02
CA HIS A 194 6.85 11.17 -4.42
C HIS A 194 6.71 9.95 -5.35
N SER A 195 6.64 10.18 -6.67
CA SER A 195 6.54 9.12 -7.67
C SER A 195 7.80 9.07 -8.54
N PRO A 196 8.46 7.90 -8.63
CA PRO A 196 9.55 7.69 -9.59
C PRO A 196 9.12 7.85 -11.05
N ALA A 197 7.95 7.35 -11.47
CA ALA A 197 7.46 7.56 -12.83
C ALA A 197 7.22 9.04 -13.17
N ALA A 198 6.58 9.79 -12.28
CA ALA A 198 6.35 11.23 -12.45
C ALA A 198 7.67 12.00 -12.55
N THR A 199 8.63 11.67 -11.67
CA THR A 199 9.95 12.29 -11.63
C THR A 199 10.76 11.96 -12.89
N ALA A 200 10.72 10.70 -13.36
CA ALA A 200 11.37 10.30 -14.60
C ALA A 200 10.80 11.04 -15.81
N ARG A 201 9.47 11.23 -15.85
CA ARG A 201 8.84 12.01 -16.90
C ARG A 201 9.25 13.49 -16.86
N TRP A 202 9.33 14.07 -15.68
CA TRP A 202 9.77 15.46 -15.52
C TRP A 202 11.24 15.65 -15.95
N ILE A 203 12.13 14.70 -15.62
CA ILE A 203 13.53 14.70 -16.11
C ILE A 203 13.60 14.62 -17.63
N HIS A 204 12.75 13.79 -18.25
CA HIS A 204 12.68 13.64 -19.70
C HIS A 204 12.23 14.92 -20.39
N ASP A 205 11.13 15.51 -19.91
CA ASP A 205 10.53 16.70 -20.53
C ASP A 205 11.37 17.97 -20.27
N SER A 206 12.14 18.01 -19.17
CA SER A 206 13.01 19.15 -18.80
C SER A 206 14.34 19.20 -19.55
N GLN A 207 14.62 18.25 -20.43
CA GLN A 207 15.83 18.26 -21.26
C GLN A 207 15.86 19.48 -22.19
N GLY A 208 17.07 20.00 -22.46
CA GLY A 208 17.26 21.13 -23.38
C GLY A 208 17.10 22.52 -22.77
N ASN A 209 16.67 22.64 -21.50
CA ASN A 209 16.74 23.90 -20.74
C ASN A 209 17.85 23.84 -19.65
N PRO A 210 18.95 24.61 -19.78
CA PRO A 210 20.01 24.67 -18.78
C PRO A 210 19.59 25.16 -17.39
N GLU A 211 18.50 25.95 -17.29
CA GLU A 211 17.99 26.42 -16.00
C GLU A 211 17.51 25.27 -15.10
N ASN A 212 17.13 24.15 -15.73
CA ASN A 212 16.66 22.96 -15.03
C ASN A 212 17.79 22.03 -14.56
N ASP A 213 19.07 22.30 -14.88
CA ASP A 213 20.21 21.41 -14.57
C ASP A 213 20.32 21.04 -13.07
N PRO A 214 20.20 21.99 -12.12
CA PRO A 214 20.28 21.66 -10.69
C PRO A 214 19.11 20.78 -10.25
N ALA A 215 17.89 21.10 -10.70
CA ALA A 215 16.69 20.34 -10.37
C ALA A 215 16.70 18.94 -11.00
N ARG A 216 17.18 18.78 -12.25
CA ARG A 216 17.38 17.45 -12.87
C ARG A 216 18.42 16.63 -12.11
N THR A 217 19.46 17.26 -11.57
CA THR A 217 20.45 16.58 -10.73
C THR A 217 19.82 16.06 -9.43
N ALA A 218 19.00 16.89 -8.76
CA ALA A 218 18.26 16.48 -7.58
C ALA A 218 17.27 15.35 -7.88
N ALA A 219 16.51 15.46 -8.97
CA ALA A 219 15.57 14.45 -9.42
C ALA A 219 16.24 13.11 -9.82
N THR A 220 17.43 13.17 -10.40
CA THR A 220 18.22 11.95 -10.69
C THR A 220 18.68 11.29 -9.38
N SER A 221 19.17 12.09 -8.42
CA SER A 221 19.54 11.58 -7.09
C SER A 221 18.35 10.97 -6.32
N TYR A 222 17.16 11.55 -6.49
CA TYR A 222 15.91 10.97 -5.98
C TYR A 222 15.67 9.57 -6.56
N LEU A 223 15.80 9.38 -7.88
CA LEU A 223 15.59 8.08 -8.51
C LEU A 223 16.63 7.04 -8.06
N GLU A 224 17.88 7.45 -7.84
CA GLU A 224 18.94 6.58 -7.28
C GLU A 224 18.59 6.12 -5.86
N GLN A 225 18.10 7.03 -5.02
CA GLN A 225 17.65 6.72 -3.64
C GLN A 225 16.39 5.85 -3.62
N ALA A 226 15.41 6.15 -4.48
CA ALA A 226 14.23 5.32 -4.65
C ALA A 226 14.59 3.90 -5.11
N ALA A 227 15.58 3.76 -6.01
CA ALA A 227 16.05 2.44 -6.45
C ALA A 227 16.67 1.63 -5.30
N ALA A 228 17.43 2.28 -4.41
CA ALA A 228 17.93 1.63 -3.19
C ALA A 228 16.80 1.22 -2.24
N ALA A 229 15.74 2.03 -2.14
CA ALA A 229 14.58 1.76 -1.30
C ALA A 229 13.67 0.62 -1.79
N SER A 230 13.87 0.13 -3.02
CA SER A 230 13.14 -1.03 -3.58
C SER A 230 13.52 -2.37 -2.92
N GLY A 231 14.68 -2.42 -2.27
CA GLY A 231 15.23 -3.64 -1.64
C GLY A 231 15.86 -4.65 -2.59
N VAL A 232 15.87 -4.41 -3.92
CA VAL A 232 16.55 -5.30 -4.89
C VAL A 232 17.92 -4.80 -5.34
N ASN A 233 18.28 -3.54 -5.04
CA ASN A 233 19.58 -2.92 -5.35
C ASN A 233 19.98 -3.00 -6.84
N ILE A 234 19.00 -2.87 -7.74
CA ILE A 234 19.23 -2.80 -9.19
C ILE A 234 19.00 -1.36 -9.63
N PRO A 235 19.99 -0.65 -10.22
CA PRO A 235 19.79 0.69 -10.75
C PRO A 235 18.61 0.74 -11.74
N GLY A 236 17.70 1.70 -11.53
CA GLY A 236 16.49 1.86 -12.34
C GLY A 236 15.30 1.02 -11.90
N VAL A 237 15.47 0.02 -11.02
CA VAL A 237 14.33 -0.71 -10.41
C VAL A 237 13.91 0.03 -9.14
N VAL A 238 12.69 0.58 -9.15
CA VAL A 238 12.20 1.56 -8.17
C VAL A 238 10.84 1.12 -7.59
N PRO A 239 10.45 1.58 -6.38
CA PRO A 239 9.11 1.37 -5.84
C PRO A 239 8.07 2.26 -6.55
N THR A 240 6.78 2.07 -6.22
CA THR A 240 5.71 2.92 -6.79
C THR A 240 5.60 4.29 -6.11
N CYS A 241 6.00 4.36 -4.84
CA CYS A 241 6.02 5.59 -4.06
C CYS A 241 7.25 5.61 -3.15
N TRP A 242 7.95 6.74 -3.13
CA TRP A 242 9.03 7.01 -2.18
C TRP A 242 9.23 8.53 -2.07
N PRO A 243 9.55 9.09 -0.90
CA PRO A 243 9.65 8.43 0.40
C PRO A 243 8.28 8.22 1.08
N ILE A 244 8.20 7.32 2.07
CA ILE A 244 7.00 7.02 2.89
C ILE A 244 7.29 6.97 4.41
N PRO A 245 8.09 7.89 4.97
CA PRO A 245 8.64 7.71 6.32
C PRO A 245 7.58 7.81 7.42
N ARG A 246 6.63 8.72 7.26
CA ARG A 246 5.57 8.94 8.26
C ARG A 246 4.52 7.85 8.18
N PHE A 247 4.21 7.36 6.99
CA PHE A 247 3.38 6.18 6.81
C PHE A 247 3.99 4.95 7.51
N GLU A 248 5.30 4.69 7.34
CA GLU A 248 5.97 3.60 8.06
C GLU A 248 5.87 3.75 9.58
N GLN A 249 6.13 4.94 10.10
CA GLN A 249 6.05 5.21 11.54
C GLN A 249 4.61 5.05 12.07
N ALA A 250 3.64 5.69 11.42
CA ALA A 250 2.24 5.69 11.83
C ALA A 250 1.69 4.25 11.85
N PHE A 251 1.79 3.53 10.73
CA PHE A 251 1.25 2.17 10.62
C PHE A 251 2.08 1.12 11.35
N GLY A 252 3.40 1.27 11.39
CA GLY A 252 4.29 0.38 12.14
C GLY A 252 3.96 0.41 13.64
N ILE A 253 3.92 1.60 14.25
CA ILE A 253 3.60 1.74 15.68
C ILE A 253 2.13 1.43 15.96
N HIS A 254 1.21 1.79 15.07
CA HIS A 254 -0.20 1.40 15.20
C HIS A 254 -0.38 -0.12 15.17
N GLY A 255 0.40 -0.86 14.36
CA GLY A 255 0.44 -2.32 14.39
C GLY A 255 0.89 -2.89 15.74
N VAL A 256 1.93 -2.32 16.34
CA VAL A 256 2.42 -2.67 17.69
C VAL A 256 1.35 -2.39 18.75
N TYR A 257 0.64 -1.27 18.64
CA TYR A 257 -0.48 -0.91 19.50
C TYR A 257 -1.61 -1.94 19.43
N LEU A 258 -2.08 -2.28 18.23
CA LEU A 258 -3.19 -3.22 18.04
C LEU A 258 -2.86 -4.65 18.47
N ALA A 259 -1.59 -5.02 18.49
CA ALA A 259 -1.13 -6.28 19.06
C ALA A 259 -1.08 -6.27 20.61
N GLY A 260 -1.32 -5.12 21.25
CA GLY A 260 -1.21 -4.93 22.70
C GLY A 260 0.24 -5.01 23.17
N LEU A 261 1.19 -4.51 22.37
CA LEU A 261 2.63 -4.57 22.62
C LEU A 261 3.29 -3.19 22.78
N ILE A 262 2.51 -2.10 22.75
CA ILE A 262 3.06 -0.73 22.81
C ILE A 262 3.82 -0.43 24.11
N ASP A 263 3.41 -1.05 25.22
CA ASP A 263 4.07 -0.94 26.53
C ASP A 263 4.99 -2.13 26.85
N HIS A 264 5.31 -2.98 25.86
CA HIS A 264 6.15 -4.15 26.09
C HIS A 264 7.58 -3.69 26.50
N PRO A 265 8.12 -4.09 27.66
CA PRO A 265 9.40 -3.57 28.16
C PRO A 265 10.57 -3.80 27.19
N GLY A 266 10.59 -4.95 26.51
CA GLY A 266 11.60 -5.26 25.50
C GLY A 266 11.53 -4.42 24.22
N LEU A 267 10.49 -3.61 24.03
CA LEU A 267 10.32 -2.73 22.86
C LEU A 267 10.39 -1.24 23.22
N ALA A 268 10.33 -0.88 24.50
CA ALA A 268 10.21 0.50 24.95
C ALA A 268 11.29 1.43 24.38
N GLU A 269 12.55 0.97 24.33
CA GLU A 269 13.69 1.75 23.82
C GLU A 269 13.57 2.14 22.35
N VAL A 270 12.86 1.34 21.53
CA VAL A 270 12.69 1.60 20.10
C VAL A 270 11.33 2.20 19.76
N VAL A 271 10.30 1.90 20.56
CA VAL A 271 8.92 2.42 20.36
C VAL A 271 8.79 3.88 20.83
N GLN A 272 9.37 4.23 21.98
CA GLN A 272 9.21 5.58 22.55
C GLN A 272 9.80 6.71 21.68
N PRO A 273 10.99 6.54 21.04
CA PRO A 273 11.49 7.53 20.08
C PRO A 273 10.54 7.75 18.90
N GLN A 274 9.95 6.68 18.36
CA GLN A 274 9.03 6.76 17.22
C GLN A 274 7.74 7.51 17.58
N ILE A 275 7.14 7.20 18.75
CA ILE A 275 5.97 7.95 19.26
C ILE A 275 6.32 9.43 19.47
N SER A 276 7.49 9.72 20.00
CA SER A 276 7.93 11.10 20.27
C SER A 276 8.22 11.88 19.00
N ASP A 277 8.60 11.21 17.91
CA ASP A 277 8.76 11.81 16.59
C ASP A 277 7.39 12.08 15.95
N LEU A 278 6.49 11.10 15.93
CA LEU A 278 5.10 11.29 15.48
C LEU A 278 4.40 12.45 16.20
N ALA A 279 4.58 12.57 17.52
CA ALA A 279 4.00 13.65 18.31
C ALA A 279 4.51 15.05 17.90
N ARG A 280 5.74 15.14 17.37
CA ARG A 280 6.33 16.40 16.89
C ARG A 280 5.95 16.70 15.45
N SER A 281 5.60 15.68 14.66
CA SER A 281 5.36 15.81 13.23
C SER A 281 3.89 15.99 12.86
N ILE A 282 2.95 15.52 13.68
CA ILE A 282 1.52 15.77 13.42
C ILE A 282 1.21 17.28 13.53
N THR A 283 0.46 17.79 12.56
CA THR A 283 0.10 19.21 12.46
C THR A 283 -1.43 19.41 12.61
N PRO A 284 -1.93 20.65 12.70
CA PRO A 284 -3.37 20.90 12.63
C PRO A 284 -4.03 20.41 11.34
N ALA A 285 -3.28 20.27 10.25
CA ALA A 285 -3.76 19.71 8.99
C ALA A 285 -3.73 18.17 8.97
N GLY A 286 -3.20 17.52 10.01
CA GLY A 286 -2.98 16.08 10.08
C GLY A 286 -1.53 15.70 9.81
N ILE A 287 -1.34 14.44 9.44
CA ILE A 287 -0.11 13.83 8.96
C ILE A 287 -0.43 12.95 7.76
N GLY A 288 0.51 12.77 6.84
CA GLY A 288 0.38 11.86 5.70
C GLY A 288 1.64 11.04 5.53
N LEU A 289 1.90 10.53 4.32
CA LEU A 289 3.06 9.66 4.04
C LEU A 289 4.44 10.28 4.32
N SER A 290 4.57 11.61 4.23
CA SER A 290 5.78 12.38 4.55
C SER A 290 5.44 13.77 5.07
N ASP A 291 6.44 14.52 5.53
CA ASP A 291 6.27 15.91 6.01
C ASP A 291 5.99 16.92 4.87
N THR A 292 6.18 16.53 3.61
CA THR A 292 6.09 17.41 2.43
C THR A 292 4.99 17.00 1.45
N PHE A 293 4.17 16.03 1.84
CA PHE A 293 3.03 15.55 1.06
C PHE A 293 1.72 15.78 1.83
N ALA A 294 0.61 15.83 1.09
CA ALA A 294 -0.71 16.15 1.64
C ALA A 294 -1.09 15.17 2.76
N PRO A 295 -1.41 15.67 3.97
CA PRO A 295 -1.97 14.87 5.04
C PRO A 295 -3.23 14.13 4.60
N ASP A 296 -3.46 12.95 5.19
CA ASP A 296 -4.63 12.14 4.93
C ASP A 296 -5.29 11.63 6.21
N GLY A 297 -6.57 11.26 6.09
CA GLY A 297 -7.37 10.79 7.20
C GLY A 297 -6.92 9.44 7.77
N ASP A 298 -6.18 8.62 7.02
CA ASP A 298 -5.76 7.28 7.43
C ASP A 298 -4.54 7.35 8.36
N ASP A 299 -3.45 7.97 7.87
CA ASP A 299 -2.23 8.20 8.64
C ASP A 299 -2.52 9.07 9.88
N THR A 300 -3.42 10.05 9.74
CA THR A 300 -3.90 10.88 10.85
C THR A 300 -4.65 10.06 11.90
N ALA A 301 -5.60 9.19 11.50
CA ALA A 301 -6.34 8.36 12.44
C ALA A 301 -5.43 7.39 13.20
N ALA A 302 -4.51 6.71 12.49
CA ALA A 302 -3.55 5.78 13.08
C ALA A 302 -2.61 6.49 14.07
N THR A 303 -2.09 7.66 13.70
CA THR A 303 -1.20 8.45 14.54
C THR A 303 -1.90 8.94 15.80
N ILE A 304 -3.11 9.48 15.69
CA ILE A 304 -3.88 9.96 16.85
C ILE A 304 -4.21 8.81 17.81
N ALA A 305 -4.55 7.62 17.30
CA ALA A 305 -4.77 6.45 18.15
C ALA A 305 -3.53 6.10 18.99
N VAL A 306 -2.35 6.07 18.36
CA VAL A 306 -1.07 5.80 19.03
C VAL A 306 -0.74 6.87 20.08
N LEU A 307 -0.87 8.14 19.71
CA LEU A 307 -0.57 9.26 20.61
C LEU A 307 -1.50 9.24 21.83
N HIS A 308 -2.81 9.04 21.62
CA HIS A 308 -3.77 8.94 22.70
C HIS A 308 -3.49 7.75 23.62
N ALA A 309 -3.25 6.56 23.05
CA ALA A 309 -2.96 5.35 23.81
C ALA A 309 -1.71 5.46 24.70
N THR A 310 -0.79 6.37 24.37
CA THR A 310 0.48 6.58 25.09
C THR A 310 0.45 7.85 25.96
N GLY A 311 -0.73 8.43 26.18
CA GLY A 311 -0.94 9.58 27.06
C GLY A 311 -0.42 10.91 26.48
N ARG A 312 -0.17 10.98 25.17
CA ARG A 312 0.15 12.25 24.49
C ARG A 312 -1.14 13.03 24.20
N PRO A 313 -1.12 14.37 24.33
CA PRO A 313 -2.29 15.19 24.00
C PRO A 313 -2.56 15.11 22.49
N VAL A 314 -3.84 15.00 22.14
CA VAL A 314 -4.31 14.99 20.76
C VAL A 314 -5.52 15.91 20.63
N ASP A 315 -5.61 16.61 19.50
CA ASP A 315 -6.80 17.38 19.14
C ASP A 315 -7.63 16.57 18.14
N ILE A 316 -8.86 16.25 18.54
CA ILE A 316 -9.80 15.51 17.70
C ILE A 316 -10.18 16.26 16.41
N GLN A 317 -10.12 17.60 16.40
CA GLN A 317 -10.42 18.40 15.20
C GLN A 317 -9.49 18.04 14.04
N VAL A 318 -8.26 17.62 14.35
CA VAL A 318 -7.28 17.17 13.37
C VAL A 318 -7.78 15.94 12.59
N LEU A 319 -8.50 15.03 13.23
CA LEU A 319 -9.13 13.90 12.53
C LEU A 319 -10.48 14.29 11.92
N GLN A 320 -11.29 15.07 12.64
CA GLN A 320 -12.66 15.40 12.21
C GLN A 320 -12.71 16.17 10.89
N GLN A 321 -11.64 16.89 10.51
CA GLN A 321 -11.60 17.54 9.21
C GLN A 321 -11.74 16.56 8.05
N PHE A 322 -11.38 15.28 8.21
CA PHE A 322 -11.51 14.24 7.18
C PHE A 322 -12.88 13.56 7.15
N ALA A 323 -13.84 13.99 7.98
CA ALA A 323 -15.20 13.47 7.94
C ALA A 323 -15.93 13.94 6.66
N ASN A 324 -16.54 13.00 5.94
CA ASN A 324 -17.29 13.25 4.73
C ASN A 324 -18.66 12.55 4.80
N LYS A 325 -19.67 13.29 5.27
CA LYS A 325 -21.05 12.82 5.44
C LYS A 325 -21.13 11.60 6.38
N ASP A 326 -21.19 10.40 5.82
CA ASP A 326 -21.38 9.11 6.50
C ASP A 326 -20.10 8.28 6.62
N HIS A 327 -18.95 8.80 6.18
CA HIS A 327 -17.66 8.12 6.20
C HIS A 327 -16.50 9.09 6.43
N PHE A 328 -15.27 8.58 6.48
CA PHE A 328 -14.04 9.38 6.44
C PHE A 328 -13.30 9.17 5.13
N CYS A 329 -12.71 10.22 4.59
CA CYS A 329 -11.89 10.17 3.38
C CYS A 329 -10.39 10.14 3.73
N ALA A 330 -9.57 9.57 2.84
CA ALA A 330 -8.13 9.78 2.92
C ALA A 330 -7.84 11.24 2.52
N TRP A 331 -8.35 11.66 1.36
CA TRP A 331 -8.32 13.06 0.94
C TRP A 331 -9.68 13.55 0.47
N HIS A 332 -9.94 14.84 0.66
CA HIS A 332 -11.15 15.47 0.18
C HIS A 332 -11.25 15.41 -1.35
N GLY A 333 -12.41 15.03 -1.87
CA GLY A 333 -12.65 14.92 -3.31
C GLY A 333 -12.11 13.63 -3.94
N GLU A 334 -11.71 12.65 -3.14
CA GLU A 334 -11.34 11.32 -3.62
C GLU A 334 -12.47 10.64 -4.40
N LEU A 335 -12.08 9.77 -5.35
CA LEU A 335 -12.99 9.07 -6.27
C LEU A 335 -13.88 8.05 -5.57
N GLN A 336 -13.24 7.22 -4.75
CA GLN A 336 -13.84 6.08 -4.09
C GLN A 336 -13.58 6.23 -2.60
N PRO A 337 -14.59 6.08 -1.75
CA PRO A 337 -14.40 6.07 -0.30
C PRO A 337 -13.68 4.79 0.14
N SER A 338 -12.96 4.83 1.25
CA SER A 338 -12.27 3.66 1.82
C SER A 338 -12.96 3.14 3.09
N LEU A 339 -13.10 1.82 3.16
CA LEU A 339 -13.58 1.13 4.35
C LEU A 339 -12.54 1.16 5.47
N SER A 340 -11.27 0.95 5.15
CA SER A 340 -10.18 0.96 6.14
C SER A 340 -10.03 2.33 6.79
N VAL A 341 -10.07 3.42 6.00
CA VAL A 341 -9.98 4.80 6.52
C VAL A 341 -11.11 5.10 7.50
N THR A 342 -12.34 4.75 7.12
CA THR A 342 -13.51 4.94 7.99
C THR A 342 -13.41 4.07 9.25
N ALA A 343 -12.92 2.84 9.13
CA ALA A 343 -12.71 1.96 10.27
C ALA A 343 -11.64 2.49 11.23
N HIS A 344 -10.53 3.01 10.73
CA HIS A 344 -9.51 3.66 11.56
C HIS A 344 -10.06 4.89 12.26
N ALA A 345 -10.78 5.76 11.56
CA ALA A 345 -11.38 6.94 12.15
C ALA A 345 -12.40 6.57 13.25
N ILE A 346 -13.30 5.61 13.01
CA ILE A 346 -14.25 5.13 14.04
C ILE A 346 -13.50 4.58 15.25
N HIS A 347 -12.50 3.73 15.03
CA HIS A 347 -11.69 3.18 16.13
C HIS A 347 -11.06 4.30 16.96
N THR A 348 -10.39 5.25 16.32
CA THR A 348 -9.73 6.38 16.99
C THR A 348 -10.73 7.28 17.73
N LEU A 349 -11.87 7.60 17.13
CA LEU A 349 -12.92 8.40 17.77
C LEU A 349 -13.50 7.70 19.00
N ARG A 350 -13.72 6.38 18.93
CA ARG A 350 -14.18 5.58 20.07
C ARG A 350 -13.15 5.52 21.19
N LEU A 351 -11.86 5.39 20.86
CA LEU A 351 -10.78 5.48 21.86
C LEU A 351 -10.80 6.82 22.59
N LEU A 352 -11.10 7.90 21.88
CA LEU A 352 -11.24 9.25 22.44
C LEU A 352 -12.58 9.49 23.17
N GLY A 353 -13.49 8.51 23.20
CA GLY A 353 -14.78 8.62 23.88
C GLY A 353 -15.87 9.38 23.10
N HIS A 354 -15.72 9.53 21.78
CA HIS A 354 -16.69 10.24 20.95
C HIS A 354 -17.76 9.32 20.33
N ASP A 355 -18.87 9.95 19.91
CA ASP A 355 -19.94 9.28 19.18
C ASP A 355 -19.51 9.01 17.74
N THR A 356 -19.73 7.77 17.28
CA THR A 356 -19.45 7.30 15.92
C THR A 356 -20.68 6.75 15.21
N THR A 357 -21.85 6.82 15.86
CA THR A 357 -23.13 6.35 15.30
C THR A 357 -23.36 6.83 13.86
N PRO A 358 -23.01 8.08 13.46
CA PRO A 358 -23.20 8.54 12.08
C PRO A 358 -22.41 7.76 11.02
N TYR A 359 -21.30 7.13 11.40
CA TYR A 359 -20.35 6.49 10.48
C TYR A 359 -20.43 4.96 10.50
N GLU A 360 -20.96 4.37 11.56
CA GLU A 360 -21.02 2.91 11.73
C GLU A 360 -21.88 2.23 10.66
N HIS A 361 -22.96 2.88 10.23
CA HIS A 361 -23.85 2.36 9.19
C HIS A 361 -23.12 2.14 7.86
N TYR A 362 -22.15 3.00 7.53
CA TYR A 362 -21.34 2.90 6.31
C TYR A 362 -20.57 1.58 6.26
N ILE A 363 -19.99 1.15 7.40
CA ILE A 363 -19.30 -0.13 7.52
C ILE A 363 -20.31 -1.29 7.51
N ILE A 364 -21.35 -1.25 8.34
CA ILE A 364 -22.28 -2.37 8.52
C ILE A 364 -22.97 -2.77 7.22
N THR A 365 -23.39 -1.80 6.41
CA THR A 365 -24.11 -2.06 5.15
C THR A 365 -23.22 -2.62 4.04
N ARG A 366 -21.90 -2.50 4.17
CA ARG A 366 -20.92 -3.01 3.21
C ARG A 366 -20.35 -4.38 3.58
N GLN A 367 -20.86 -5.01 4.65
CA GLN A 367 -20.52 -6.39 4.96
C GLN A 367 -21.14 -7.32 3.92
N CYS A 368 -20.32 -8.14 3.24
CA CYS A 368 -20.76 -9.17 2.32
C CYS A 368 -21.69 -10.18 3.01
N SER A 369 -22.50 -10.89 2.22
CA SER A 369 -23.43 -11.90 2.73
C SER A 369 -22.72 -13.00 3.54
N ASP A 370 -21.52 -13.39 3.10
CA ASP A 370 -20.64 -14.36 3.75
C ASP A 370 -19.95 -13.85 5.03
N GLY A 371 -20.14 -12.58 5.39
CA GLY A 371 -19.62 -11.97 6.62
C GLY A 371 -18.30 -11.22 6.45
N ARG A 372 -17.66 -11.24 5.28
CA ARG A 372 -16.42 -10.51 5.01
C ARG A 372 -16.69 -9.04 4.70
N TRP A 373 -15.67 -8.21 4.85
CA TRP A 373 -15.53 -6.99 4.04
C TRP A 373 -14.47 -7.26 2.97
N PRO A 374 -14.71 -6.86 1.71
CA PRO A 374 -13.74 -7.05 0.65
C PRO A 374 -12.48 -6.21 0.88
N GLY A 375 -11.42 -6.45 0.12
CA GLY A 375 -10.34 -5.48 -0.02
C GLY A 375 -10.89 -4.12 -0.44
N ASP A 376 -10.17 -3.05 -0.10
CA ASP A 376 -10.51 -1.70 -0.52
C ASP A 376 -9.37 -1.08 -1.34
N LYS A 377 -9.51 0.20 -1.71
CA LYS A 377 -8.57 0.88 -2.60
C LYS A 377 -7.14 1.01 -2.04
N TRP A 378 -6.92 0.76 -0.75
CA TRP A 378 -5.58 0.83 -0.12
C TRP A 378 -5.00 -0.55 0.20
N ASN A 379 -5.84 -1.57 0.34
CA ASN A 379 -5.39 -2.93 0.59
C ASN A 379 -6.32 -3.95 -0.08
N GLY A 380 -5.75 -4.79 -0.97
CA GLY A 380 -6.49 -5.81 -1.71
C GLY A 380 -6.92 -7.01 -0.85
N SER A 381 -6.40 -7.15 0.37
CA SER A 381 -6.76 -8.25 1.27
C SER A 381 -8.09 -7.99 1.97
N TRP A 382 -9.04 -8.90 1.77
CA TRP A 382 -10.29 -8.92 2.55
C TRP A 382 -10.02 -9.13 4.05
N LEU A 383 -8.90 -9.77 4.42
CA LEU A 383 -8.52 -10.01 5.81
C LEU A 383 -8.08 -8.72 6.49
N TYR A 384 -7.35 -7.85 5.77
CA TYR A 384 -7.00 -6.53 6.27
C TYR A 384 -8.28 -5.72 6.55
N THR A 385 -9.12 -5.51 5.55
CA THR A 385 -10.34 -4.70 5.70
C THR A 385 -11.27 -5.27 6.75
N THR A 386 -11.48 -6.59 6.76
CA THR A 386 -12.31 -7.25 7.79
C THR A 386 -11.73 -7.04 9.19
N TRP A 387 -10.41 -7.16 9.36
CA TRP A 387 -9.75 -6.89 10.65
C TRP A 387 -9.98 -5.45 11.11
N ARG A 388 -9.82 -4.47 10.21
CA ARG A 388 -10.06 -3.05 10.52
C ARG A 388 -11.52 -2.81 10.94
N CYS A 389 -12.48 -3.28 10.14
CA CYS A 389 -13.90 -3.13 10.41
C CYS A 389 -14.31 -3.79 11.73
N VAL A 390 -13.77 -4.96 12.05
CA VAL A 390 -14.05 -5.64 13.32
C VAL A 390 -13.51 -4.86 14.52
N ILE A 391 -12.31 -4.29 14.44
CA ILE A 391 -11.78 -3.42 15.51
C ILE A 391 -12.71 -2.21 15.73
N ALA A 392 -13.08 -1.53 14.65
CA ALA A 392 -13.96 -0.35 14.69
C ALA A 392 -15.33 -0.68 15.30
N LEU A 393 -15.98 -1.74 14.80
CA LEU A 393 -17.29 -2.19 15.26
C LEU A 393 -17.25 -2.72 16.70
N HIS A 394 -16.15 -3.35 17.11
CA HIS A 394 -15.96 -3.76 18.49
C HIS A 394 -15.92 -2.55 19.42
N ALA A 395 -15.14 -1.53 19.08
CA ALA A 395 -15.04 -0.29 19.86
C ALA A 395 -16.38 0.48 19.92
N ALA A 396 -17.22 0.33 18.89
CA ALA A 396 -18.59 0.86 18.85
C ALA A 396 -19.63 -0.04 19.55
N GLY A 397 -19.25 -1.22 20.05
CA GLY A 397 -20.14 -2.11 20.82
C GLY A 397 -21.01 -3.06 19.99
N HIS A 398 -20.74 -3.22 18.69
CA HIS A 398 -21.47 -4.16 17.84
C HIS A 398 -20.97 -5.59 18.02
N THR A 399 -21.87 -6.57 17.90
CA THR A 399 -21.51 -8.00 18.04
C THR A 399 -21.97 -8.86 16.88
N THR A 400 -23.17 -8.65 16.35
CA THR A 400 -23.71 -9.40 15.19
C THR A 400 -22.80 -9.38 13.96
N PRO A 401 -22.38 -8.21 13.43
CA PRO A 401 -21.48 -8.18 12.28
C PRO A 401 -20.12 -8.83 12.58
N ILE A 402 -19.62 -8.73 13.82
CA ILE A 402 -18.37 -9.38 14.24
C ILE A 402 -18.49 -10.90 14.19
N ARG A 403 -19.59 -11.47 14.70
CA ARG A 403 -19.80 -12.94 14.66
C ARG A 403 -19.84 -13.47 13.22
N ARG A 404 -20.43 -12.72 12.28
CA ARG A 404 -20.42 -13.06 10.86
C ARG A 404 -19.00 -13.06 10.27
N ALA A 405 -18.21 -12.04 10.58
CA ALA A 405 -16.80 -11.97 10.17
C ALA A 405 -15.97 -13.13 10.73
N VAL A 406 -16.18 -13.49 12.00
CA VAL A 406 -15.53 -14.65 12.62
C VAL A 406 -15.92 -15.94 11.90
N SER A 407 -17.21 -16.14 11.60
CA SER A 407 -17.67 -17.29 10.82
C SER A 407 -16.98 -17.38 9.45
N ALA A 408 -16.77 -16.24 8.79
CA ALA A 408 -16.03 -16.18 7.54
C ALA A 408 -14.56 -16.60 7.74
N LEU A 409 -13.88 -16.10 8.76
CA LEU A 409 -12.50 -16.50 9.05
C LEU A 409 -12.35 -18.00 9.28
N LEU A 410 -13.26 -18.61 10.05
CA LEU A 410 -13.24 -20.05 10.29
C LEU A 410 -13.47 -20.83 9.00
N THR A 411 -14.39 -20.36 8.15
CA THR A 411 -14.75 -21.00 6.88
C THR A 411 -13.61 -20.93 5.86
N TYR A 412 -12.93 -19.78 5.79
CA TYR A 412 -11.89 -19.51 4.81
C TYR A 412 -10.46 -19.75 5.33
N GLN A 413 -10.29 -20.34 6.51
CA GLN A 413 -8.98 -20.82 6.94
C GLN A 413 -8.55 -21.99 6.07
N HIS A 414 -7.37 -21.91 5.47
CA HIS A 414 -6.85 -22.98 4.62
C HIS A 414 -6.53 -24.25 5.41
N ALA A 415 -6.41 -25.38 4.72
CA ALA A 415 -6.13 -26.68 5.34
C ALA A 415 -4.77 -26.72 6.07
N ASP A 416 -3.81 -25.92 5.63
CA ASP A 416 -2.50 -25.77 6.28
C ASP A 416 -2.53 -24.95 7.59
N GLY A 417 -3.65 -24.25 7.86
CA GLY A 417 -3.86 -23.44 9.05
C GLY A 417 -3.62 -21.95 8.85
N GLY A 418 -3.05 -21.54 7.72
CA GLY A 418 -2.88 -20.13 7.39
C GLY A 418 -4.13 -19.52 6.75
N TRP A 419 -4.02 -18.22 6.47
CA TRP A 419 -4.98 -17.47 5.67
C TRP A 419 -4.26 -16.71 4.55
N GLY A 420 -4.99 -16.52 3.46
CA GLY A 420 -4.64 -15.56 2.42
C GLY A 420 -5.70 -15.55 1.31
N SER A 421 -5.68 -14.52 0.48
CA SER A 421 -6.69 -14.33 -0.57
C SER A 421 -6.60 -15.39 -1.68
N THR A 422 -5.40 -15.92 -1.93
CA THR A 422 -5.17 -17.05 -2.87
C THR A 422 -4.48 -18.21 -2.16
N THR A 423 -3.36 -17.94 -1.50
CA THR A 423 -2.58 -18.91 -0.71
C THR A 423 -2.23 -18.32 0.64
N SER A 424 -2.02 -19.19 1.62
CA SER A 424 -1.60 -18.76 2.96
C SER A 424 -0.31 -17.94 2.88
N ASN A 425 -0.28 -16.78 3.51
CA ASN A 425 0.92 -15.93 3.61
C ASN A 425 1.03 -15.26 4.99
N PRO A 426 2.22 -14.80 5.38
CA PRO A 426 2.47 -14.28 6.73
C PRO A 426 1.63 -13.05 7.09
N GLU A 427 1.49 -12.09 6.19
CA GLU A 427 0.79 -10.83 6.45
C GLU A 427 -0.72 -11.05 6.66
N GLU A 428 -1.37 -11.75 5.73
CA GLU A 428 -2.80 -12.03 5.83
C GLU A 428 -3.13 -12.97 7.01
N THR A 429 -2.25 -13.93 7.32
CA THR A 429 -2.37 -14.78 8.51
C THR A 429 -2.18 -13.97 9.80
N ALA A 430 -1.30 -12.98 9.81
CA ALA A 430 -1.12 -12.08 10.94
C ALA A 430 -2.37 -11.24 11.21
N TYR A 431 -3.02 -10.70 10.16
CA TYR A 431 -4.30 -9.99 10.30
C TYR A 431 -5.37 -10.87 10.97
N ALA A 432 -5.51 -12.12 10.48
CA ALA A 432 -6.46 -13.07 11.02
C ALA A 432 -6.19 -13.40 12.50
N THR A 433 -4.94 -13.76 12.83
CA THR A 433 -4.59 -14.17 14.20
C THR A 433 -4.68 -13.02 15.19
N LEU A 434 -4.26 -11.80 14.82
CA LEU A 434 -4.43 -10.62 15.66
C LEU A 434 -5.90 -10.30 15.91
N MET A 435 -6.76 -10.40 14.89
CA MET A 435 -8.20 -10.21 15.05
C MET A 435 -8.84 -11.26 15.98
N LEU A 436 -8.58 -12.54 15.74
CA LEU A 436 -9.15 -13.60 16.58
C LEU A 436 -8.68 -13.47 18.03
N ARG A 437 -7.40 -13.11 18.23
CA ARG A 437 -6.83 -12.92 19.56
C ARG A 437 -7.48 -11.75 20.31
N SER A 438 -7.71 -10.60 19.64
CA SER A 438 -8.37 -9.45 20.29
C SER A 438 -9.81 -9.78 20.69
N LEU A 439 -10.55 -10.53 19.86
CA LEU A 439 -11.92 -10.95 20.15
C LEU A 439 -12.01 -11.98 21.29
N ILE A 440 -11.03 -12.88 21.40
CA ILE A 440 -10.92 -13.82 22.53
C ILE A 440 -10.64 -13.05 23.82
N GLN A 441 -9.69 -12.10 23.79
CA GLN A 441 -9.35 -11.28 24.96
C GLN A 441 -10.54 -10.42 25.43
N ALA A 442 -11.37 -9.96 24.49
CA ALA A 442 -12.60 -9.23 24.76
C ALA A 442 -13.79 -10.13 25.17
N ASN A 443 -13.62 -11.45 25.27
CA ASN A 443 -14.68 -12.43 25.57
C ASN A 443 -15.89 -12.38 24.61
N ILE A 444 -15.66 -12.03 23.33
CA ILE A 444 -16.72 -11.97 22.31
C ILE A 444 -16.98 -13.36 21.70
N VAL A 445 -15.95 -14.20 21.62
CA VAL A 445 -15.97 -15.53 20.99
C VAL A 445 -15.32 -16.59 21.87
N GLN A 446 -15.64 -17.87 21.62
CA GLN A 446 -15.24 -19.00 22.47
C GLN A 446 -14.53 -20.13 21.67
N ASP A 447 -14.76 -21.40 22.01
CA ASP A 447 -13.80 -22.51 21.83
C ASP A 447 -13.39 -22.83 20.38
N ASP A 448 -14.32 -22.79 19.41
CA ASP A 448 -13.99 -23.09 18.00
C ASP A 448 -12.99 -22.07 17.41
N VAL A 449 -13.03 -20.83 17.90
CA VAL A 449 -12.10 -19.78 17.48
C VAL A 449 -10.69 -20.03 18.03
N ARG A 450 -10.58 -20.62 19.23
CA ARG A 450 -9.29 -20.91 19.85
C ARG A 450 -8.51 -21.95 19.06
N GLN A 451 -9.18 -22.97 18.54
CA GLN A 451 -8.54 -23.99 17.69
C GLN A 451 -8.05 -23.40 16.36
N SER A 452 -8.86 -22.56 15.73
CA SER A 452 -8.48 -21.87 14.49
C SER A 452 -7.28 -20.95 14.70
N LEU A 453 -7.27 -20.15 15.77
CA LEU A 453 -6.14 -19.31 16.16
C LEU A 453 -4.86 -20.14 16.36
N GLN A 454 -4.93 -21.26 17.08
CA GLN A 454 -3.77 -22.15 17.31
C GLN A 454 -3.18 -22.72 16.00
N ARG A 455 -4.02 -23.02 15.01
CA ARG A 455 -3.56 -23.46 13.68
C ARG A 455 -2.84 -22.34 12.95
N GLY A 456 -3.37 -21.12 13.00
CA GLY A 456 -2.74 -19.93 12.43
C GLY A 456 -1.40 -19.60 13.08
N ASP A 457 -1.36 -19.63 14.41
CA ASP A 457 -0.16 -19.40 15.21
C ASP A 457 0.93 -20.42 14.87
N ARG A 458 0.57 -21.71 14.76
CA ARG A 458 1.49 -22.76 14.33
C ARG A 458 2.00 -22.52 12.91
N TRP A 459 1.13 -22.12 12.00
CA TRP A 459 1.50 -21.82 10.63
C TRP A 459 2.51 -20.66 10.59
N LEU A 460 2.25 -19.55 11.30
CA LEU A 460 3.19 -18.41 11.39
C LEU A 460 4.56 -18.84 11.95
N GLN A 461 4.58 -19.67 12.99
CA GLN A 461 5.82 -20.19 13.57
C GLN A 461 6.60 -21.07 12.59
N GLN A 462 5.92 -21.91 11.80
CA GLN A 462 6.56 -22.79 10.81
C GLN A 462 7.10 -22.03 9.60
N GLN A 463 6.41 -20.96 9.19
CA GLN A 463 6.81 -20.13 8.06
C GLN A 463 7.81 -19.03 8.44
N TYR A 464 8.00 -18.75 9.73
CA TYR A 464 8.94 -17.74 10.17
C TYR A 464 10.36 -18.04 9.67
N ARG A 465 10.94 -17.05 8.99
CA ARG A 465 12.35 -17.00 8.62
C ARG A 465 12.91 -15.69 9.19
N PRO A 466 13.90 -15.75 10.11
CA PRO A 466 14.49 -14.55 10.69
C PRO A 466 15.05 -13.62 9.63
N PHE A 467 14.73 -12.33 9.71
CA PHE A 467 15.27 -11.28 8.83
C PHE A 467 15.02 -11.47 7.32
N VAL A 468 14.11 -12.38 6.94
CA VAL A 468 13.71 -12.59 5.54
C VAL A 468 12.28 -12.10 5.38
N PRO A 469 12.05 -11.00 4.63
CA PRO A 469 10.70 -10.51 4.37
C PRO A 469 9.97 -11.39 3.35
N SER A 470 8.64 -11.45 3.48
CA SER A 470 7.75 -11.97 2.42
C SER A 470 7.74 -11.02 1.22
N THR A 471 7.40 -11.55 0.03
CA THR A 471 7.21 -10.76 -1.19
C THR A 471 5.73 -10.49 -1.51
N VAL A 472 4.80 -11.05 -0.74
CA VAL A 472 3.36 -10.86 -0.97
C VAL A 472 2.98 -9.39 -0.78
N ALA A 473 2.31 -8.81 -1.77
CA ALA A 473 1.90 -7.42 -1.83
C ALA A 473 0.40 -7.30 -1.59
N CYS A 474 0.01 -6.89 -0.39
CA CYS A 474 -1.40 -6.67 -0.05
C CYS A 474 -1.85 -5.21 -0.26
N TRP A 475 -0.90 -4.26 -0.27
CA TRP A 475 -1.20 -2.83 -0.32
C TRP A 475 -1.34 -2.36 -1.76
N LEU A 476 -2.13 -1.32 -2.00
CA LEU A 476 -2.45 -0.84 -3.34
C LEU A 476 -2.00 0.61 -3.55
N GLY A 477 -1.23 0.82 -4.61
CA GLY A 477 -0.86 2.13 -5.16
C GLY A 477 -1.29 2.21 -6.61
N LYS A 478 -0.38 2.60 -7.52
CA LYS A 478 -0.60 2.43 -8.97
C LYS A 478 -0.74 0.96 -9.36
N GLU A 479 -0.06 0.10 -8.60
CA GLU A 479 -0.13 -1.36 -8.64
C GLU A 479 -0.01 -1.91 -7.20
N PRO A 480 -0.25 -3.22 -6.98
CA PRO A 480 -0.01 -3.84 -5.68
C PRO A 480 1.45 -3.69 -5.24
N TYR A 481 1.66 -3.29 -3.98
CA TYR A 481 2.98 -3.13 -3.38
C TYR A 481 3.01 -3.69 -1.96
N ARG A 482 4.23 -3.75 -1.41
CA ARG A 482 4.49 -4.13 -0.03
C ARG A 482 5.32 -3.06 0.68
N PRO A 483 4.78 -2.37 1.70
CA PRO A 483 5.60 -1.57 2.61
C PRO A 483 6.32 -2.53 3.55
N GLN A 484 7.61 -2.77 3.28
CA GLN A 484 8.32 -3.93 3.80
C GLN A 484 8.38 -3.93 5.32
N ARG A 485 8.68 -2.78 5.94
CA ARG A 485 8.79 -2.66 7.39
C ARG A 485 7.43 -2.76 8.09
N VAL A 486 6.41 -2.06 7.59
CA VAL A 486 5.05 -2.09 8.16
C VAL A 486 4.49 -3.51 8.17
N SER A 487 4.51 -4.16 7.01
CA SER A 487 3.98 -5.51 6.83
C SER A 487 4.71 -6.49 7.75
N ARG A 488 6.05 -6.36 7.85
CA ARG A 488 6.86 -7.23 8.70
C ARG A 488 6.64 -6.98 10.20
N VAL A 489 6.45 -5.73 10.63
CA VAL A 489 6.09 -5.41 12.02
C VAL A 489 4.77 -6.08 12.41
N ILE A 490 3.77 -6.07 11.53
CA ILE A 490 2.49 -6.75 11.78
C ILE A 490 2.67 -8.27 11.89
N GLU A 491 3.47 -8.87 11.00
CA GLU A 491 3.80 -10.31 11.06
C GLU A 491 4.47 -10.70 12.38
N LEU A 492 5.51 -9.96 12.77
CA LEU A 492 6.29 -10.26 13.97
C LEU A 492 5.53 -10.00 15.26
N THR A 493 4.67 -8.98 15.30
CA THR A 493 3.84 -8.72 16.48
C THR A 493 2.79 -9.83 16.66
N ALA A 494 2.19 -10.32 15.58
CA ALA A 494 1.30 -11.49 15.61
C ALA A 494 2.02 -12.75 16.10
N LEU A 495 3.22 -13.00 15.57
CA LEU A 495 4.05 -14.14 15.93
C LEU A 495 4.55 -14.07 17.39
N LEU A 496 5.00 -12.91 17.87
CA LEU A 496 5.44 -12.74 19.26
C LEU A 496 4.31 -13.05 20.24
N LYS A 497 3.09 -12.57 19.95
CA LYS A 497 1.91 -12.87 20.78
C LYS A 497 1.57 -14.37 20.78
N SER A 498 1.76 -15.07 19.66
CA SER A 498 1.54 -16.53 19.60
C SER A 498 2.40 -17.33 20.58
N LEU A 499 3.60 -16.84 20.90
CA LEU A 499 4.54 -17.51 21.81
C LEU A 499 4.25 -17.21 23.27
N ASN A 500 3.72 -16.02 23.57
CA ASN A 500 3.38 -15.61 24.93
C ASN A 500 2.12 -16.30 25.48
N ASP A 501 1.19 -16.68 24.59
CA ASP A 501 -0.07 -17.33 24.93
C ASP A 501 0.05 -18.86 25.15
N LEU A 502 1.24 -19.46 24.98
CA LEU A 502 1.45 -20.90 25.21
C LEU A 502 1.44 -21.24 26.71
N PRO A 503 0.66 -22.27 27.13
CA PRO A 503 0.59 -22.69 28.53
C PRO A 503 1.97 -23.16 29.03
N ASN A 504 2.25 -22.89 30.31
CA ASN A 504 3.52 -23.21 30.98
C ASN A 504 3.95 -24.69 30.86
N SER A 505 3.05 -25.61 30.54
CA SER A 505 3.35 -27.04 30.32
C SER A 505 4.12 -27.33 29.04
N MET A 506 4.26 -26.35 28.13
CA MET A 506 5.09 -26.45 26.92
C MET A 506 6.34 -25.56 26.98
N ARG A 507 6.56 -24.80 28.07
CA ARG A 507 7.69 -23.87 28.26
C ARG A 507 8.99 -24.53 28.65
#